data_AF-A0A815L5T3-F1
#
_entry.id   AF-A0A815L5T3-F1
#
_cell.length_a   1.000
_cell.length_b   1.000
_cell.length_c   1.000
_cell.angle_alpha   90.00
_cell.angle_beta   90.00
_cell.angle_gamma   90.00
#
_symmetry.space_group_name_H-M   'P 1'
#
loop_
_entity.id
_entity.type
_entity.pdbx_description
1 polymer ?
#
loop_
_entity_poly.entity_id
_entity_poly.type
_entity_poly.pdbx_seq_one_letter_code
_entity_poly.pdbx_strand_id
1 'polypeptide(L)'
;MSDSTNEMTNANDIQRLYNAISTNLTQINNHVKDLEKLVQKLGTSEDSEPLRDNSHRLQNETTVLIQHTNDALQQLKNMRVLTNVDQRRLKTLTESLPKQYITTLERFREVQNIALRKEKESFNRSNAIPFHQQGISNPLFANDFISTPISYQHQQQTEMKALTQRAEQIGDLEVHD
;
A
#
# COMPACT_ATOMS: atom_id res chain seq x y z
N MET A 1 34.63 -31.29 -1.85
CA MET A 1 34.78 -30.30 -0.76
C MET A 1 34.06 -28.99 -1.09
N SER A 2 32.95 -29.01 -1.84
CA SER A 2 32.35 -27.79 -2.41
C SER A 2 30.98 -27.42 -1.83
N ASP A 3 30.47 -28.19 -0.86
CA ASP A 3 29.08 -28.06 -0.39
C ASP A 3 28.92 -27.06 0.77
N SER A 4 29.90 -26.99 1.68
CA SER A 4 29.80 -26.19 2.91
C SER A 4 29.84 -24.67 2.69
N THR A 5 30.43 -24.19 1.59
CA THR A 5 30.50 -22.74 1.28
C THR A 5 29.16 -22.21 0.74
N ASN A 6 28.36 -23.07 0.12
CA ASN A 6 27.09 -22.68 -0.49
C ASN A 6 25.97 -22.52 0.56
N GLU A 7 25.92 -23.41 1.56
CA GLU A 7 24.91 -23.33 2.63
C GLU A 7 25.09 -22.10 3.54
N MET A 8 26.33 -21.72 3.83
CA MET A 8 26.63 -20.53 4.64
C MET A 8 26.31 -19.21 3.91
N THR A 9 26.40 -19.20 2.58
CA THR A 9 26.02 -18.06 1.75
C THR A 9 24.48 -17.91 1.72
N ASN A 10 23.75 -19.02 1.50
CA ASN A 10 22.29 -19.03 1.51
C ASN A 10 21.69 -18.58 2.84
N ALA A 11 22.26 -18.99 3.98
CA ALA A 11 21.79 -18.58 5.30
C ALA A 11 21.91 -17.06 5.52
N ASN A 12 23.01 -16.45 5.04
CA ASN A 12 23.21 -15.00 5.12
C ASN A 12 22.25 -14.25 4.21
N ASP A 13 22.00 -14.74 3.00
CA ASP A 13 21.06 -14.11 2.06
C ASP A 13 19.61 -14.17 2.56
N ILE A 14 19.21 -15.28 3.17
CA ILE A 14 17.91 -15.43 3.86
C ILE A 14 17.76 -14.38 4.98
N GLN A 15 18.80 -14.19 5.80
CA GLN A 15 18.79 -13.17 6.87
C GLN A 15 18.71 -11.74 6.30
N ARG A 16 19.42 -11.45 5.22
CA ARG A 16 19.37 -10.13 4.56
C ARG A 16 17.98 -9.84 3.98
N LEU A 17 17.38 -10.82 3.30
CA LEU A 17 16.02 -10.71 2.78
C LEU A 17 15.00 -10.53 3.90
N TYR A 18 15.13 -11.28 5.00
CA TYR A 18 14.27 -11.13 6.17
C TYR A 18 14.29 -9.68 6.71
N ASN A 19 15.50 -9.14 6.95
CA ASN A 19 15.66 -7.78 7.47
C ASN A 19 15.13 -6.72 6.50
N ALA A 20 15.34 -6.91 5.20
CA ALA A 20 14.79 -6.04 4.17
C ALA A 20 13.26 -6.05 4.16
N ILE A 21 12.63 -7.22 4.21
CA ILE A 21 11.17 -7.37 4.28
C ILE A 21 10.61 -6.70 5.54
N SER A 22 11.20 -6.97 6.71
CA SER A 22 10.76 -6.37 7.98
C SER A 22 10.84 -4.84 7.95
N THR A 23 11.92 -4.31 7.36
CA THR A 23 12.10 -2.87 7.16
C THR A 23 11.03 -2.30 6.23
N ASN A 24 10.77 -2.96 5.09
CA ASN A 24 9.73 -2.53 4.14
C ASN A 24 8.34 -2.54 4.78
N LEU A 25 8.01 -3.57 5.56
CA LEU A 25 6.74 -3.65 6.28
C LEU A 25 6.56 -2.51 7.29
N THR A 26 7.63 -2.16 8.00
CA THR A 26 7.62 -1.02 8.92
C THR A 26 7.41 0.30 8.17
N GLN A 27 8.10 0.48 7.02
CA GLN A 27 7.92 1.67 6.17
C GLN A 27 6.49 1.76 5.62
N ILE A 28 5.93 0.67 5.11
CA ILE A 28 4.53 0.63 4.65
C ILE A 28 3.60 1.06 5.78
N ASN A 29 3.76 0.51 6.99
CA ASN A 29 2.92 0.91 8.13
C ASN A 29 3.04 2.40 8.48
N ASN A 30 4.23 3.00 8.33
CA ASN A 30 4.41 4.43 8.54
C ASN A 30 3.72 5.25 7.44
N HIS A 31 3.89 4.86 6.17
CA HIS A 31 3.22 5.52 5.05
C HIS A 31 1.70 5.43 5.18
N VAL A 32 1.16 4.28 5.59
CA VAL A 32 -0.27 4.08 5.88
C VAL A 32 -0.76 5.08 6.93
N LYS A 33 -0.05 5.24 8.05
CA LYS A 33 -0.40 6.21 9.11
C LYS A 33 -0.37 7.67 8.63
N ASP A 34 0.60 8.02 7.79
CA ASP A 34 0.69 9.38 7.26
C ASP A 34 -0.41 9.63 6.22
N LEU A 35 -0.73 8.62 5.40
CA LEU A 35 -1.84 8.63 4.46
C LEU A 35 -3.19 8.77 5.20
N GLU A 36 -3.39 8.12 6.35
CA GLU A 36 -4.57 8.34 7.20
C GLU A 36 -4.73 9.81 7.60
N LYS A 37 -3.66 10.44 8.08
CA LYS A 37 -3.69 11.85 8.48
C LYS A 37 -3.97 12.77 7.30
N LEU A 38 -3.41 12.48 6.13
CA LEU A 38 -3.67 13.26 4.91
C LEU A 38 -5.14 13.08 4.48
N VAL A 39 -5.64 11.85 4.44
CA VAL A 39 -7.02 11.54 4.06
C VAL A 39 -8.04 12.16 5.01
N GLN A 40 -7.73 12.30 6.30
CA GLN A 40 -8.58 13.02 7.25
C GLN A 40 -8.72 14.52 6.92
N LYS A 41 -7.69 15.11 6.29
CA LYS A 41 -7.69 16.51 5.85
C LYS A 41 -8.27 16.69 4.45
N LEU A 42 -8.37 15.64 3.64
CA LEU A 42 -9.05 15.68 2.35
C LEU A 42 -10.55 15.95 2.54
N GLY A 43 -11.09 16.92 1.79
CA GLY A 43 -12.48 17.35 1.87
C GLY A 43 -12.83 18.26 3.07
N THR A 44 -11.83 18.71 3.85
CA THR A 44 -12.02 19.73 4.89
C THR A 44 -11.58 21.11 4.39
N SER A 45 -11.68 22.14 5.23
CA SER A 45 -11.15 23.48 4.92
C SER A 45 -9.62 23.54 4.82
N GLU A 46 -8.91 22.49 5.27
CA GLU A 46 -7.45 22.36 5.16
C GLU A 46 -7.00 21.62 3.88
N ASP A 47 -7.95 21.20 3.04
CA ASP A 47 -7.65 20.52 1.79
C ASP A 47 -6.91 21.47 0.82
N SER A 48 -5.85 20.95 0.19
CA SER A 48 -4.99 21.71 -0.72
C SER A 48 -4.32 20.79 -1.74
N GLU A 49 -3.95 21.34 -2.90
CA GLU A 49 -3.26 20.61 -3.96
C GLU A 49 -1.97 19.92 -3.48
N PRO A 50 -1.08 20.56 -2.68
CA PRO A 50 0.13 19.90 -2.17
C PRO A 50 -0.17 18.71 -1.23
N LEU A 51 -1.29 18.76 -0.51
CA LEU A 51 -1.72 17.67 0.37
C LEU A 51 -2.17 16.46 -0.44
N ARG A 52 -2.90 16.70 -1.54
CA ARG A 52 -3.35 15.68 -2.49
C ARG A 52 -2.16 15.06 -3.22
N ASP A 53 -1.23 15.86 -3.71
CA ASP A 53 -0.01 15.38 -4.36
C ASP A 53 0.83 14.52 -3.40
N ASN A 54 0.95 14.94 -2.13
CA ASN A 54 1.64 14.13 -1.12
C ASN A 54 0.91 12.81 -0.82
N SER A 55 -0.42 12.84 -0.76
CA SER A 55 -1.23 11.63 -0.62
C SER A 55 -0.99 10.67 -1.80
N HIS A 56 -0.99 11.18 -3.02
CA HIS A 56 -0.74 10.40 -4.23
C HIS A 56 0.67 9.82 -4.25
N ARG A 57 1.67 10.62 -3.87
CA ARG A 57 3.05 10.15 -3.76
C ARG A 57 3.18 9.02 -2.75
N LEU A 58 2.63 9.18 -1.54
CA LEU A 58 2.67 8.15 -0.51
C LEU A 58 1.93 6.88 -0.94
N GLN A 59 0.81 7.01 -1.66
CA GLN A 59 0.10 5.87 -2.24
C GLN A 59 1.00 5.08 -3.20
N ASN A 60 1.61 5.77 -4.17
CA ASN A 60 2.50 5.15 -5.14
C ASN A 60 3.73 4.50 -4.47
N GLU A 61 4.39 5.21 -3.56
CA GLU A 61 5.53 4.69 -2.80
C GLU A 61 5.13 3.44 -2.00
N THR A 62 3.95 3.45 -1.38
CA THR A 62 3.42 2.31 -0.64
C THR A 62 3.14 1.12 -1.56
N THR A 63 2.52 1.35 -2.72
CA THR A 63 2.27 0.30 -3.72
C THR A 63 3.58 -0.34 -4.17
N VAL A 64 4.61 0.45 -4.50
CA VAL A 64 5.93 -0.07 -4.89
C VAL A 64 6.56 -0.90 -3.76
N LEU A 65 6.53 -0.41 -2.52
CA LEU A 65 7.04 -1.15 -1.37
C LEU A 65 6.30 -2.48 -1.16
N ILE A 66 4.98 -2.51 -1.32
CA ILE A 66 4.19 -3.74 -1.23
C ILE A 66 4.63 -4.75 -2.31
N GLN A 67 4.85 -4.28 -3.55
CA GLN A 67 5.34 -5.14 -4.64
C GLN A 67 6.73 -5.71 -4.34
N HIS A 68 7.68 -4.86 -3.95
CA HIS A 68 9.03 -5.29 -3.58
C HIS A 68 9.02 -6.28 -2.41
N THR A 69 8.12 -6.05 -1.45
CA THR A 69 7.95 -6.95 -0.29
C THR A 69 7.41 -8.31 -0.72
N ASN A 70 6.45 -8.33 -1.65
CA ASN A 70 5.92 -9.57 -2.23
C ASN A 70 7.02 -10.37 -2.95
N ASP A 71 7.80 -9.71 -3.80
CA ASP A 71 8.88 -10.35 -4.56
C ASP A 71 9.96 -10.90 -3.63
N ALA A 72 10.32 -10.16 -2.57
CA ALA A 72 11.25 -10.60 -1.56
C ALA A 72 10.72 -11.80 -0.76
N LEU A 73 9.41 -11.83 -0.46
CA LEU A 73 8.76 -12.97 0.20
C LEU A 73 8.76 -14.23 -0.69
N GLN A 74 8.51 -14.09 -1.99
CA GLN A 74 8.59 -15.20 -2.95
C GLN A 74 10.02 -15.74 -3.07
N GLN A 75 11.02 -14.84 -3.14
CA GLN A 75 12.43 -15.22 -3.15
C GLN A 75 12.83 -15.96 -1.86
N LEU A 76 12.43 -15.45 -0.71
CA LEU A 76 12.67 -16.06 0.60
C LEU A 76 12.10 -17.48 0.67
N LYS A 77 10.90 -17.69 0.11
CA LYS A 77 10.27 -19.01 0.01
C LYS A 77 11.07 -19.96 -0.88
N ASN A 78 11.48 -19.51 -2.07
CA ASN A 78 12.24 -20.34 -3.01
C ASN A 78 13.61 -20.76 -2.43
N MET A 79 14.28 -19.87 -1.69
CA MET A 79 15.55 -20.18 -1.01
C MET A 79 15.39 -21.21 0.12
N ARG A 80 14.25 -21.21 0.83
CA ARG A 80 13.93 -22.22 1.87
C ARG A 80 13.85 -23.63 1.28
N VAL A 81 13.25 -23.79 0.10
CA VAL A 81 13.12 -25.10 -0.57
C VAL A 81 14.49 -25.70 -0.91
N LEU A 82 15.50 -24.85 -1.12
CA LEU A 82 16.84 -25.27 -1.57
C LEU A 82 17.83 -25.51 -0.43
N THR A 83 17.48 -25.24 0.83
CA THR A 83 18.47 -25.17 1.93
C THR A 83 18.00 -25.95 3.17
N ASN A 84 18.85 -26.84 3.71
CA ASN A 84 18.61 -27.63 4.94
C ASN A 84 19.08 -26.94 6.25
N VAL A 85 19.19 -25.61 6.25
CA VAL A 85 19.71 -24.83 7.40
C VAL A 85 18.68 -24.73 8.53
N ASP A 86 19.16 -24.81 9.78
CA ASP A 86 18.45 -24.73 11.07
C ASP A 86 16.98 -24.27 11.00
N GLN A 87 16.11 -25.25 10.71
CA GLN A 87 14.72 -25.01 10.33
C GLN A 87 13.90 -24.35 11.42
N ARG A 88 14.20 -24.55 12.70
CA ARG A 88 13.30 -24.07 13.79
C ARG A 88 13.26 -22.56 13.92
N ARG A 89 14.42 -21.88 13.94
CA ARG A 89 14.45 -20.40 14.06
C ARG A 89 14.02 -19.75 12.75
N LEU A 90 14.43 -20.31 11.62
CA LEU A 90 14.04 -19.80 10.31
C LEU A 90 12.54 -19.97 10.07
N LYS A 91 11.93 -21.10 10.48
CA LYS A 91 10.47 -21.34 10.36
C LYS A 91 9.65 -20.24 11.04
N THR A 92 9.87 -19.96 12.32
CA THR A 92 9.08 -18.95 13.03
C THR A 92 9.24 -17.55 12.42
N LEU A 93 10.46 -17.20 11.99
CA LEU A 93 10.71 -15.90 11.34
C LEU A 93 10.02 -15.81 9.98
N THR A 94 10.15 -16.85 9.15
CA THR A 94 9.56 -16.90 7.80
C THR A 94 8.04 -17.05 7.80
N GLU A 95 7.43 -17.64 8.83
CA GLU A 95 5.97 -17.71 8.99
C GLU A 95 5.38 -16.38 9.49
N SER A 96 6.18 -15.57 10.21
CA SER A 96 5.71 -14.29 10.75
C SER A 96 5.62 -13.17 9.70
N LEU A 97 6.48 -13.18 8.67
CA LEU A 97 6.52 -12.10 7.67
C LEU A 97 5.31 -12.08 6.73
N PRO A 98 4.83 -13.23 6.18
CA PRO A 98 3.60 -13.28 5.39
C PRO A 98 2.40 -12.76 6.18
N LYS A 99 2.26 -13.15 7.45
CA LYS A 99 1.18 -12.65 8.34
C LYS A 99 1.24 -11.15 8.54
N GLN A 100 2.44 -10.63 8.84
CA GLN A 100 2.65 -9.19 8.97
C GLN A 100 2.38 -8.45 7.66
N TYR A 101 2.74 -9.04 6.52
CA TYR A 101 2.44 -8.51 5.18
C TYR A 101 0.93 -8.43 4.93
N ILE A 102 0.18 -9.50 5.18
CA ILE A 102 -1.29 -9.52 5.02
C ILE A 102 -1.92 -8.46 5.92
N THR A 103 -1.55 -8.42 7.21
CA THR A 103 -2.06 -7.42 8.16
C THR A 103 -1.76 -5.98 7.72
N THR A 104 -0.56 -5.74 7.22
CA THR A 104 -0.12 -4.42 6.74
C THR A 104 -0.89 -4.01 5.48
N LEU A 105 -1.15 -4.97 4.58
CA LEU A 105 -1.89 -4.74 3.35
C LEU A 105 -3.38 -4.48 3.63
N GLU A 106 -3.98 -5.18 4.60
CA GLU A 106 -5.35 -4.93 5.06
C GLU A 106 -5.50 -3.50 5.58
N ARG A 107 -4.54 -3.02 6.38
CA ARG A 107 -4.52 -1.62 6.84
C ARG A 107 -4.43 -0.66 5.68
N PHE A 108 -3.51 -0.87 4.74
CA PHE A 108 -3.42 0.00 3.55
C PHE A 108 -4.72 0.03 2.75
N ARG A 109 -5.39 -1.13 2.59
CA ARG A 109 -6.68 -1.24 1.90
C ARG A 109 -7.78 -0.45 2.62
N GLU A 110 -7.81 -0.48 3.95
CA GLU A 110 -8.77 0.31 4.72
C GLU A 110 -8.58 1.81 4.45
N VAL A 111 -7.34 2.29 4.54
CA VAL A 111 -7.03 3.71 4.34
C VAL A 111 -7.31 4.15 2.90
N GLN A 112 -6.99 3.31 1.91
CA GLN A 112 -7.35 3.53 0.50
C GLN A 112 -8.87 3.66 0.30
N ASN A 113 -9.67 2.81 0.96
CA ASN A 113 -11.13 2.94 0.89
C ASN A 113 -11.62 4.25 1.50
N ILE A 114 -11.03 4.68 2.62
CA ILE A 114 -11.36 5.97 3.24
C ILE A 114 -11.00 7.12 2.29
N ALA A 115 -9.83 7.06 1.63
CA ALA A 115 -9.39 8.06 0.65
C ALA A 115 -10.41 8.19 -0.50
N LEU A 116 -10.77 7.08 -1.13
CA LEU A 116 -11.72 7.04 -2.24
C LEU A 116 -13.11 7.55 -1.83
N ARG A 117 -13.56 7.23 -0.61
CA ARG A 117 -14.83 7.73 -0.07
C ARG A 117 -14.81 9.25 0.13
N LYS A 118 -13.73 9.79 0.68
CA LYS A 118 -13.56 11.23 0.92
C LYS A 118 -13.51 12.04 -0.37
N GLU A 119 -12.83 11.53 -1.40
CA GLU A 119 -12.85 12.16 -2.72
C GLU A 119 -14.26 12.19 -3.32
N LYS A 120 -15.01 11.08 -3.21
CA LYS A 120 -16.40 10.99 -3.70
C LYS A 120 -17.36 11.93 -2.96
N GLU A 121 -17.21 12.08 -1.65
CA GLU A 121 -17.98 13.03 -0.84
C GLU A 121 -17.64 14.49 -1.20
N SER A 122 -16.37 14.77 -1.48
CA SER A 122 -15.92 16.09 -1.93
C SER A 122 -16.56 16.46 -3.28
N PHE A 123 -16.59 15.51 -4.24
CA PHE A 123 -17.25 15.69 -5.54
C PHE A 123 -18.76 15.92 -5.44
N ASN A 124 -19.45 15.21 -4.52
CA ASN A 124 -20.89 15.39 -4.33
C ASN A 124 -21.22 16.72 -3.65
N ARG A 125 -20.37 17.25 -2.77
CA ARG A 125 -20.55 18.57 -2.17
C ARG A 125 -20.38 19.69 -3.20
N SER A 126 -19.45 19.56 -4.14
CA SER A 126 -19.27 20.52 -5.25
C SER A 126 -20.49 20.63 -6.16
N ASN A 127 -21.22 19.51 -6.36
CA ASN A 127 -22.42 19.46 -7.19
C ASN A 127 -23.71 19.86 -6.45
N ALA A 128 -23.66 20.04 -5.13
CA ALA A 128 -24.81 20.35 -4.28
C ALA A 128 -24.86 21.83 -3.86
N ILE A 129 -24.39 22.75 -4.69
CA ILE A 129 -24.67 24.19 -4.49
C ILE A 129 -26.17 24.39 -4.75
N PRO A 130 -26.99 24.76 -3.76
CA PRO A 130 -28.36 25.15 -4.00
C PRO A 130 -28.32 26.47 -4.75
N PHE A 131 -28.75 26.45 -6.02
CA PHE A 131 -28.95 27.65 -6.81
C PHE A 131 -30.09 28.46 -6.20
N HIS A 132 -29.79 29.35 -5.25
CA HIS A 132 -30.73 30.34 -4.74
C HIS A 132 -30.16 31.75 -4.90
N GLN A 133 -30.67 32.40 -5.95
CA GLN A 133 -31.03 33.82 -6.04
C GLN A 133 -29.91 34.87 -5.80
N GLN A 134 -29.38 35.44 -6.89
CA GLN A 134 -29.65 36.82 -7.33
C GLN A 134 -28.66 37.25 -8.43
N GLY A 135 -29.17 37.41 -9.66
CA GLY A 135 -29.02 38.65 -10.45
C GLY A 135 -27.64 39.21 -10.84
N ILE A 136 -26.53 38.48 -10.80
CA ILE A 136 -25.26 38.97 -11.39
C ILE A 136 -24.65 37.89 -12.29
N SER A 137 -24.83 38.08 -13.59
CA SER A 137 -24.12 37.37 -14.65
C SER A 137 -22.64 37.78 -14.65
N ASN A 138 -21.80 37.02 -13.97
CA ASN A 138 -20.35 36.99 -14.16
C ASN A 138 -19.90 35.52 -14.21
N PRO A 139 -19.53 34.96 -15.37
CA PRO A 139 -19.10 33.57 -15.48
C PRO A 139 -17.60 33.36 -15.18
N LEU A 140 -16.95 34.25 -14.41
CA LEU A 140 -15.49 34.24 -14.22
C LEU A 140 -15.01 33.83 -12.82
N PHE A 141 -15.89 33.37 -11.94
CA PHE A 141 -15.50 32.91 -10.58
C PHE A 141 -16.03 31.52 -10.22
N ALA A 142 -16.27 30.65 -11.20
CA ALA A 142 -16.34 29.21 -10.96
C ALA A 142 -14.90 28.71 -10.77
N ASN A 143 -14.31 29.14 -9.65
CA ASN A 143 -12.97 28.82 -9.20
C ASN A 143 -12.77 27.30 -9.28
N ASP A 144 -11.71 26.90 -9.99
CA ASP A 144 -11.23 25.55 -10.23
C ASP A 144 -11.47 24.61 -9.05
N PHE A 145 -12.60 23.89 -9.04
CA PHE A 145 -12.88 22.94 -7.97
C PHE A 145 -12.05 21.68 -8.26
N ILE A 146 -10.88 21.66 -7.63
CA ILE A 146 -9.80 20.65 -7.63
C ILE A 146 -10.41 19.24 -7.44
N SER A 147 -10.85 18.62 -8.55
CA SER A 147 -11.27 17.23 -8.59
C SER A 147 -10.09 16.38 -9.01
N THR A 148 -9.79 15.34 -8.25
CA THR A 148 -8.87 14.29 -8.68
C THR A 148 -9.43 13.68 -9.99
N PRO A 149 -8.62 13.53 -11.06
CA PRO A 149 -9.12 13.02 -12.33
C PRO A 149 -9.76 11.63 -12.17
N ILE A 150 -10.89 11.36 -12.83
CA ILE A 150 -11.58 10.06 -12.79
C ILE A 150 -10.66 8.90 -13.19
N SER A 151 -9.72 9.15 -14.12
CA SER A 151 -8.68 8.20 -14.53
C SER A 151 -7.79 7.77 -13.36
N TYR A 152 -7.45 8.71 -12.46
CA TYR A 152 -6.62 8.45 -11.29
C TYR A 152 -7.34 7.53 -10.28
N GLN A 153 -8.63 7.78 -10.02
CA GLN A 153 -9.42 6.88 -9.18
C GLN A 153 -9.53 5.47 -9.77
N HIS A 154 -9.70 5.36 -11.08
CA HIS A 154 -9.79 4.06 -11.75
C HIS A 154 -8.46 3.29 -11.66
N GLN A 155 -7.34 3.98 -11.82
CA GLN A 155 -6.01 3.40 -11.67
C GLN A 155 -5.81 2.86 -10.25
N GLN A 156 -6.11 3.66 -9.23
CA GLN A 156 -5.99 3.26 -7.83
C GLN A 156 -6.86 2.05 -7.47
N GLN A 157 -8.10 1.99 -8.00
CA GLN A 157 -8.96 0.84 -7.78
C GLN A 157 -8.43 -0.43 -8.46
N THR A 158 -7.79 -0.28 -9.63
CA THR A 158 -7.16 -1.40 -10.35
C THR A 158 -5.94 -1.91 -9.59
N GLU A 159 -5.08 -1.01 -9.13
CA GLU A 159 -3.90 -1.35 -8.32
C GLU A 159 -4.30 -2.05 -7.02
N MET A 160 -5.32 -1.55 -6.33
CA MET A 160 -5.82 -2.16 -5.09
C MET A 160 -6.35 -3.59 -5.32
N LYS A 161 -7.02 -3.85 -6.45
CA LYS A 161 -7.45 -5.20 -6.83
C LYS A 161 -6.25 -6.13 -7.07
N ALA A 162 -5.24 -5.64 -7.78
CA ALA A 162 -4.02 -6.41 -8.05
C ALA A 162 -3.27 -6.74 -6.74
N LEU A 163 -3.16 -5.78 -5.82
CA LEU A 163 -2.53 -6.01 -4.51
C LEU A 163 -3.31 -7.01 -3.65
N THR A 164 -4.64 -6.95 -3.67
CA THR A 164 -5.51 -7.90 -2.95
C THR A 164 -5.31 -9.32 -3.47
N GLN A 165 -5.35 -9.51 -4.79
CA GLN A 165 -5.13 -10.82 -5.41
C GLN A 165 -3.74 -11.38 -5.07
N ARG A 166 -2.71 -10.53 -5.02
CA ARG A 166 -1.35 -10.94 -4.62
C ARG A 166 -1.27 -11.33 -3.14
N ALA A 167 -2.07 -10.71 -2.27
CA ALA A 167 -2.14 -11.07 -0.86
C ALA A 167 -2.81 -12.44 -0.68
N GLU A 168 -3.89 -12.70 -1.42
CA GLU A 168 -4.56 -14.02 -1.45
C GLU A 168 -3.60 -15.10 -1.92
N GLN A 169 -2.82 -14.83 -2.98
CA GLN A 169 -1.78 -15.74 -3.45
C GLN A 169 -0.69 -16.02 -2.39
N ILE A 170 -0.40 -15.10 -1.48
CA ILE A 170 0.53 -15.36 -0.36
C ILE A 170 -0.18 -16.12 0.78
N GLY A 171 -1.43 -15.79 1.08
CA GLY A 171 -2.22 -16.46 2.12
C GLY A 171 -2.53 -17.93 1.81
N ASP A 172 -2.89 -18.23 0.56
CA ASP A 172 -3.14 -19.61 0.11
C ASP A 172 -1.87 -20.49 0.18
N LEU A 173 -0.69 -19.86 0.14
CA LEU A 173 0.59 -20.57 0.28
C LEU A 173 0.92 -20.98 1.73
N GLU A 174 0.21 -20.48 2.75
CA GLU A 174 0.33 -20.94 4.15
C GLU A 174 -0.51 -22.20 4.44
N VAL A 175 -1.46 -22.58 3.57
CA VAL A 175 -2.40 -23.69 3.81
C VAL A 175 -1.86 -25.05 3.33
N HIS A 176 -0.65 -25.08 2.77
CA HIS A 176 0.01 -26.30 2.30
C HIS A 176 1.27 -26.60 3.15
N ASP A 177 1.08 -26.97 4.41
CA ASP A 177 2.04 -27.77 5.20
C ASP A 177 1.25 -28.91 5.87
#